data_AF-A0A2N5ZXE2-F1
#
_entry.id   AF-A0A2N5ZXE2-F1
#
_cell.length_a   1.000
_cell.length_b   1.000
_cell.length_c   1.000
_cell.angle_alpha   90.00
_cell.angle_beta   90.00
_cell.angle_gamma   90.00
#
_symmetry.space_group_name_H-M   'P 1'
#
loop_
_entity.id
_entity.type
_entity.pdbx_description
1 polymer ?
#
loop_
_entity_poly.entity_id
_entity_poly.type
_entity_poly.pdbx_seq_one_letter_code
_entity_poly.pdbx_strand_id
1 'polypeptide(L)'
;MREEETQQQSSSQQQGGFKRFVVRSARILFWIVTIIAVWWFLSSLLHGLPGPGDAFRAGLHAAKRASDAVYHWVEEDKLKEAAHRVRSEAVEHVPQDSVLSDVDKLTAERRARLPMRPLIGDSTLQAQLRSISKRPPIGGRLINILIIGIDSRLSARDARADALHLVTVNPDSAVVEIMSIPRDTYSDLGHPDTTTFNIIANAKTSDNKRLMRKVAEIARRGPVNYYAEVGFSQAMGIMEILGYRDPVKTLQFLRTRRTLPGGDIQRTHNQAVFMRQNLISKFPLLTGATGDMITTAALNFLTTNLSRDFCLGLIYTLQERGFPNHRDDAVRLRMPPGNNIRLLQMVADSLTIHNTLARVERRFGESDGAPDVASYLRRVYTRAMKDSARPGRMVYRLRRLNEQHAWLQVQDRHARSGIRDTLSGLLEYAYRELGQSGKADAVRNARKAEQLLIEQRILHQEP
;
A
#
# COMPACT_ATOMS: atom_id res chain seq x y z
N MET A 1 32.67 47.62 -43.90
CA MET A 1 32.40 48.52 -42.75
C MET A 1 30.93 48.64 -42.35
N ARG A 2 29.94 48.47 -43.24
CA ARG A 2 28.50 48.58 -42.85
C ARG A 2 27.84 47.29 -42.33
N GLU A 3 28.52 46.15 -42.36
CA GLU A 3 27.97 44.87 -41.84
C GLU A 3 28.47 44.50 -40.44
N GLU A 4 29.62 45.03 -39.99
CA GLU A 4 30.15 44.77 -38.65
C GLU A 4 29.47 45.59 -37.54
N GLU A 5 28.97 46.80 -37.86
CA GLU A 5 28.24 47.63 -36.89
C GLU A 5 26.85 47.04 -36.54
N THR A 6 26.22 46.31 -37.46
CA THR A 6 24.89 45.71 -37.26
C THR A 6 24.94 44.45 -36.39
N GLN A 7 26.06 43.71 -36.39
CA GLN A 7 26.26 42.54 -35.51
C GLN A 7 26.61 42.93 -34.07
N GLN A 8 27.31 44.05 -33.85
CA GLN A 8 27.57 44.56 -32.49
C GLN A 8 26.35 45.21 -31.82
N GLN A 9 25.42 45.78 -32.58
CA GLN A 9 24.16 46.29 -32.02
C GLN A 9 23.16 45.19 -31.64
N SER A 10 23.12 44.06 -32.36
CA SER A 10 22.20 42.95 -32.04
C SER A 10 22.61 42.15 -30.78
N SER A 11 23.92 41.95 -30.57
CA SER A 11 24.46 41.24 -29.41
C SER A 11 24.38 42.04 -28.10
N SER A 12 24.52 43.38 -28.17
CA SER A 12 24.34 44.27 -27.02
C SER A 12 22.86 44.46 -26.61
N GLN A 13 21.92 44.42 -27.56
CA GLN A 13 20.48 44.41 -27.26
C GLN A 13 20.01 43.09 -26.62
N GLN A 14 20.52 41.94 -27.06
CA GLN A 14 20.20 40.63 -26.44
C GLN A 14 20.72 40.50 -25.00
N GLN A 15 21.94 40.99 -24.70
CA GLN A 15 22.46 41.01 -23.33
C GLN A 15 21.67 41.94 -22.39
N GLY A 16 21.15 43.07 -22.90
CA GLY A 16 20.28 43.98 -22.16
C GLY A 16 18.92 43.36 -21.81
N GLY A 17 18.34 42.57 -22.72
CA GLY A 17 17.10 41.83 -22.51
C GLY A 17 17.23 40.76 -21.42
N PHE A 18 18.31 39.98 -21.44
CA PHE A 18 18.57 38.94 -20.44
C PHE A 18 18.82 39.54 -19.04
N LYS A 19 19.63 40.61 -18.93
CA LYS A 19 19.83 41.31 -17.65
C LYS A 19 18.53 41.90 -17.09
N ARG A 20 17.68 42.50 -17.93
CA ARG A 20 16.36 43.01 -17.51
C ARG A 20 15.41 41.90 -17.08
N PHE A 21 15.45 40.75 -17.76
CA PHE A 21 14.68 39.56 -17.37
C PHE A 21 15.14 39.02 -16.01
N VAL A 22 16.45 38.84 -15.81
CA VAL A 22 17.01 38.38 -14.53
C VAL A 22 16.66 39.33 -13.38
N VAL A 23 16.77 40.66 -13.59
CA VAL A 23 16.41 41.65 -12.58
C VAL A 23 14.91 41.67 -12.27
N ARG A 24 14.04 41.49 -13.29
CA ARG A 24 12.60 41.35 -13.09
C ARG A 24 12.25 40.08 -12.32
N SER A 25 12.83 38.95 -12.68
CA SER A 25 12.64 37.67 -11.98
C SER A 25 13.14 37.72 -10.54
N ALA A 26 14.29 38.36 -10.30
CA ALA A 26 14.82 38.58 -8.95
C ALA A 26 13.91 39.49 -8.11
N ARG A 27 13.33 40.55 -8.68
CA ARG A 27 12.33 41.40 -8.00
C ARG A 27 11.05 40.65 -7.67
N ILE A 28 10.55 39.83 -8.59
CA ILE A 28 9.36 39.00 -8.35
C ILE A 28 9.64 38.00 -7.24
N LEU A 29 10.78 37.31 -7.29
CA LEU A 29 11.19 36.35 -6.25
C LEU A 29 11.35 37.05 -4.89
N PHE A 30 11.96 38.23 -4.85
CA PHE A 30 12.10 39.03 -3.63
C PHE A 30 10.75 39.37 -3.00
N TRP A 31 9.77 39.81 -3.80
CA TRP A 31 8.43 40.12 -3.29
C TRP A 31 7.67 38.87 -2.86
N ILE A 32 7.81 37.74 -3.57
CA ILE A 32 7.22 36.46 -3.16
C ILE A 32 7.78 36.04 -1.79
N VAL A 33 9.10 36.07 -1.62
CA VAL A 33 9.76 35.73 -0.36
C VAL A 33 9.33 36.68 0.75
N THR A 34 9.23 37.98 0.46
CA THR A 34 8.79 38.99 1.43
C THR A 34 7.35 38.76 1.87
N ILE A 35 6.44 38.46 0.93
CA ILE A 35 5.03 38.16 1.23
C ILE A 35 4.92 36.89 2.08
N ILE A 36 5.67 35.83 1.74
CA ILE A 36 5.68 34.58 2.51
C ILE A 36 6.24 34.80 3.92
N ALA A 37 7.31 35.59 4.06
CA ALA A 37 7.91 35.92 5.36
C ALA A 37 6.98 36.77 6.23
N VAL A 38 6.31 37.78 5.64
CA VAL A 38 5.32 38.61 6.32
C VAL A 38 4.09 37.79 6.72
N TRP A 39 3.60 36.90 5.85
CA TRP A 39 2.54 35.95 6.19
C TRP A 39 2.96 35.06 7.35
N TRP A 40 4.14 34.44 7.27
CA TRP A 40 4.66 33.57 8.32
C TRP A 40 4.72 34.30 9.66
N PHE A 41 5.26 35.53 9.67
CA PHE A 41 5.30 36.39 10.85
C PHE A 41 3.89 36.71 11.37
N LEU A 42 2.95 37.12 10.51
CA LEU A 42 1.56 37.39 10.91
C LEU A 42 0.83 36.15 11.44
N SER A 43 1.05 34.97 10.85
CA SER A 43 0.50 33.71 11.33
C SER A 43 1.08 33.25 12.67
N SER A 44 2.29 33.69 13.01
CA SER A 44 2.90 33.41 14.31
C SER A 44 2.39 34.33 15.43
N LEU A 45 1.88 35.52 15.07
CA LEU A 45 1.37 36.53 15.99
C LEU A 45 -0.14 36.41 16.25
N LEU A 46 -0.91 36.03 15.23
CA LEU A 46 -2.36 35.92 15.30
C LEU A 46 -2.78 34.45 15.40
N HIS A 47 -3.20 34.05 16.60
CA HIS A 47 -3.78 32.73 16.84
C HIS A 47 -5.01 32.53 15.94
N GLY A 48 -4.91 31.64 14.95
CA GLY A 48 -6.00 31.29 14.02
C GLY A 48 -5.72 31.57 12.54
N LEU A 49 -4.63 32.28 12.19
CA LEU A 49 -4.22 32.41 10.79
C LEU A 49 -3.43 31.16 10.34
N PRO A 50 -3.84 30.48 9.26
CA PRO A 50 -3.11 29.33 8.73
C PRO A 50 -1.72 29.75 8.28
N GLY A 51 -0.69 28.98 8.64
CA GLY A 51 0.67 29.25 8.17
C GLY A 51 0.78 29.08 6.65
N PRO A 52 1.88 29.53 6.02
CA PRO A 52 2.07 29.40 4.57
C PRO A 52 1.93 27.95 4.05
N GLY A 53 2.41 26.97 4.83
CA GLY A 53 2.24 25.55 4.52
C GLY A 53 0.79 25.05 4.65
N ASP A 54 0.00 25.61 5.57
CA ASP A 54 -1.42 25.30 5.72
C ASP A 54 -2.25 25.89 4.58
N ALA A 55 -1.92 27.12 4.16
CA ALA A 55 -2.56 27.77 3.02
C ALA A 55 -2.26 27.03 1.70
N PHE A 56 -1.01 26.58 1.50
CA PHE A 56 -0.65 25.75 0.36
C PHE A 56 -1.41 24.41 0.36
N ARG A 57 -1.50 23.75 1.53
CA ARG A 57 -2.31 22.53 1.69
C ARG A 57 -3.79 22.77 1.41
N ALA A 58 -4.35 23.87 1.91
CA ALA A 58 -5.74 24.25 1.65
C ALA A 58 -5.99 24.49 0.15
N GLY A 59 -5.05 25.15 -0.55
CA GLY A 59 -5.09 25.34 -2.00
C GLY A 59 -5.06 24.01 -2.78
N LEU A 60 -4.17 23.09 -2.40
CA LEU A 60 -4.13 21.74 -2.97
C LEU A 60 -5.43 20.95 -2.73
N HIS A 61 -5.98 21.03 -1.53
CA HIS A 61 -7.28 20.41 -1.22
C HIS A 61 -8.42 21.01 -2.03
N ALA A 62 -8.43 22.34 -2.23
CA ALA A 62 -9.42 23.00 -3.07
C ALA A 62 -9.29 22.57 -4.55
N ALA A 63 -8.06 22.49 -5.07
CA ALA A 63 -7.79 21.98 -6.42
C ALA A 63 -8.25 20.52 -6.58
N LYS A 64 -7.95 19.66 -5.59
CA LYS A 64 -8.44 18.27 -5.58
C LYS A 64 -9.97 18.23 -5.60
N ARG A 65 -10.64 18.99 -4.73
CA ARG A 65 -12.12 19.02 -4.67
C ARG A 65 -12.74 19.46 -5.99
N ALA A 66 -12.18 20.49 -6.63
CA ALA A 66 -12.65 20.94 -7.94
C ALA A 66 -12.45 19.84 -9.01
N SER A 67 -11.28 19.19 -9.02
CA SER A 67 -11.00 18.07 -9.93
C SER A 67 -11.93 16.87 -9.69
N ASP A 68 -12.18 16.54 -8.43
CA ASP A 68 -13.08 15.45 -8.05
C ASP A 68 -14.51 15.78 -8.47
N ALA A 69 -14.97 17.02 -8.30
CA ALA A 69 -16.30 17.45 -8.71
C ALA A 69 -16.49 17.36 -10.23
N VAL A 70 -15.50 17.79 -11.01
CA VAL A 70 -15.52 17.63 -12.48
C VAL A 70 -15.50 16.16 -12.86
N TYR A 71 -14.65 15.35 -12.22
CA TYR A 71 -14.59 13.91 -12.48
C TYR A 71 -15.92 13.22 -12.20
N HIS A 72 -16.54 13.51 -11.05
CA HIS A 72 -17.85 12.99 -10.71
C HIS A 72 -18.87 13.45 -11.76
N TRP A 73 -18.93 14.73 -12.11
CA TRP A 73 -19.85 15.21 -13.14
C TRP A 73 -19.71 14.46 -14.49
N VAL A 74 -18.49 14.08 -14.90
CA VAL A 74 -18.26 13.34 -16.16
C VAL A 74 -18.53 11.85 -16.03
N GLU A 75 -18.16 11.21 -14.92
CA GLU A 75 -18.11 9.75 -14.79
C GLU A 75 -19.18 9.17 -13.84
N GLU A 76 -20.07 10.01 -13.28
CA GLU A 76 -21.06 9.61 -12.27
C GLU A 76 -21.92 8.42 -12.70
N ASP A 77 -22.46 8.43 -13.91
CA ASP A 77 -23.33 7.34 -14.39
C ASP A 77 -22.58 6.00 -14.45
N LYS A 78 -21.34 6.01 -14.94
CA LYS A 78 -20.49 4.82 -14.97
C LYS A 78 -20.13 4.33 -13.57
N LEU A 79 -19.84 5.26 -12.64
CA LEU A 79 -19.56 4.93 -11.24
C LEU A 79 -20.79 4.34 -10.54
N LYS A 80 -21.98 4.88 -10.80
CA LYS A 80 -23.25 4.34 -10.30
C LYS A 80 -23.49 2.94 -10.82
N GLU A 81 -23.35 2.72 -12.12
CA GLU A 81 -23.46 1.37 -12.70
C GLU A 81 -22.45 0.39 -12.09
N ALA A 82 -21.19 0.80 -11.95
CA ALA A 82 -20.16 0.01 -11.32
C ALA A 82 -20.52 -0.34 -9.86
N ALA A 83 -21.06 0.62 -9.11
CA ALA A 83 -21.56 0.40 -7.76
C ALA A 83 -22.78 -0.55 -7.71
N HIS A 84 -23.67 -0.47 -8.70
CA HIS A 84 -24.75 -1.45 -8.84
C HIS A 84 -24.22 -2.86 -9.09
N ARG A 85 -23.22 -3.03 -9.96
CA ARG A 85 -22.54 -4.32 -10.20
C ARG A 85 -21.88 -4.86 -8.93
N VAL A 86 -21.10 -4.04 -8.22
CA VAL A 86 -20.47 -4.40 -6.93
C VAL A 86 -21.52 -4.85 -5.93
N ARG A 87 -22.63 -4.11 -5.82
CA ARG A 87 -23.75 -4.50 -4.95
C ARG A 87 -24.35 -5.83 -5.39
N SER A 88 -24.51 -6.11 -6.68
CA SER A 88 -25.09 -7.37 -7.16
C SER A 88 -24.23 -8.61 -6.85
N GLU A 89 -22.91 -8.42 -6.70
CA GLU A 89 -21.97 -9.50 -6.35
C GLU A 89 -21.90 -9.77 -4.84
N ALA A 90 -22.48 -8.90 -4.02
CA ALA A 90 -22.50 -9.08 -2.57
C ALA A 90 -23.43 -10.23 -2.18
N VAL A 91 -22.90 -11.20 -1.44
CA VAL A 91 -23.61 -12.42 -1.05
C VAL A 91 -24.27 -12.21 0.31
N GLU A 92 -25.56 -12.52 0.41
CA GLU A 92 -26.28 -12.43 1.68
C GLU A 92 -25.73 -13.44 2.69
N HIS A 93 -25.45 -12.95 3.89
CA HIS A 93 -24.90 -13.74 4.97
C HIS A 93 -25.51 -13.34 6.31
N VAL A 94 -26.13 -14.33 6.96
CA VAL A 94 -26.57 -14.19 8.35
C VAL A 94 -25.32 -14.15 9.22
N PRO A 95 -25.11 -13.11 10.05
CA PRO A 95 -23.94 -13.05 10.91
C PRO A 95 -23.94 -14.26 11.86
N GLN A 96 -23.07 -15.23 11.56
CA GLN A 96 -22.78 -16.31 12.49
C GLN A 96 -21.78 -15.79 13.50
N ASP A 97 -22.21 -15.71 14.76
CA ASP A 97 -21.39 -15.24 15.85
C ASP A 97 -20.37 -16.33 16.23
N SER A 98 -19.30 -16.43 15.45
CA SER A 98 -18.18 -17.33 15.78
C SER A 98 -17.29 -16.76 16.88
N VAL A 99 -17.60 -15.57 17.40
CA VAL A 99 -16.74 -14.81 18.31
C VAL A 99 -17.54 -14.25 19.49
N LEU A 100 -18.08 -15.14 20.33
CA LEU A 100 -18.07 -14.81 21.76
C LEU A 100 -16.59 -14.62 22.12
N SER A 101 -16.21 -13.39 22.51
CA SER A 101 -14.87 -13.16 23.04
C SER A 101 -14.69 -14.11 24.21
N ASP A 102 -13.69 -14.99 24.19
CA ASP A 102 -13.53 -15.94 25.29
C ASP A 102 -13.23 -15.21 26.61
N VAL A 103 -12.93 -13.91 26.58
CA VAL A 103 -12.87 -13.05 27.78
C VAL A 103 -14.20 -13.05 28.54
N ASP A 104 -15.32 -13.12 27.83
CA ASP A 104 -16.66 -13.22 28.43
C ASP A 104 -16.98 -14.66 28.87
N LYS A 105 -16.24 -15.66 28.36
CA LYS A 105 -16.30 -17.07 28.80
C LYS A 105 -15.27 -17.42 29.90
N LEU A 106 -14.32 -16.54 30.21
CA LEU A 106 -13.34 -16.75 31.26
C LEU A 106 -13.95 -16.46 32.62
N THR A 107 -13.76 -17.37 33.58
CA THR A 107 -14.06 -17.10 34.98
C THR A 107 -13.23 -15.92 35.48
N ALA A 108 -13.77 -15.18 36.46
CA ALA A 108 -13.13 -13.98 37.01
C ALA A 108 -11.67 -14.23 37.45
N GLU A 109 -11.39 -15.43 37.99
CA GLU A 109 -10.04 -15.85 38.38
C GLU A 109 -9.05 -15.96 37.21
N ARG A 110 -9.46 -16.54 36.07
CA ARG A 110 -8.59 -16.64 34.89
C ARG A 110 -8.36 -15.28 34.26
N ARG A 111 -9.36 -14.39 34.31
CA ARG A 111 -9.27 -13.01 33.84
C ARG A 111 -8.25 -12.19 34.66
N ALA A 112 -8.13 -12.47 35.96
CA ALA A 112 -7.17 -11.83 36.87
C ALA A 112 -5.71 -12.29 36.70
N ARG A 113 -5.47 -13.47 36.08
CA ARG A 113 -4.14 -14.04 35.86
C ARG A 113 -3.48 -13.61 34.55
N LEU A 114 -4.17 -12.83 33.72
CA LEU A 114 -3.60 -12.32 32.47
C LEU A 114 -2.49 -11.31 32.78
N PRO A 115 -1.27 -11.48 32.24
CA PRO A 115 -0.22 -10.51 32.42
C PRO A 115 -0.61 -9.26 31.65
N MET A 116 -0.82 -8.15 32.38
CA MET A 116 -0.45 -6.75 32.04
C MET A 116 -1.45 -5.76 32.66
N ARG A 117 -0.91 -4.81 33.43
CA ARG A 117 -1.59 -3.53 33.71
C ARG A 117 -1.70 -2.71 32.42
N PRO A 118 -2.76 -1.92 32.22
CA PRO A 118 -2.84 -1.02 31.07
C PRO A 118 -1.71 0.00 31.14
N LEU A 119 -0.85 0.03 30.12
CA LEU A 119 -0.06 1.22 29.82
C LEU A 119 -1.06 2.28 29.35
N ILE A 120 -1.26 3.27 30.21
CA ILE A 120 -1.95 4.53 29.91
C ILE A 120 -0.93 5.36 29.13
N GLY A 121 -1.22 5.58 27.85
CA GLY A 121 -0.50 6.50 26.99
C GLY A 121 -1.53 7.20 26.13
N ASP A 122 -1.62 8.52 26.25
CA ASP A 122 -2.64 9.34 25.63
C ASP A 122 -2.56 9.28 24.10
N SER A 123 -3.54 8.61 23.48
CA SER A 123 -4.03 9.05 22.18
C SER A 123 -5.52 8.74 22.07
N THR A 124 -6.31 9.75 21.71
CA THR A 124 -7.74 9.65 21.43
C THR A 124 -8.03 8.57 20.37
N LEU A 125 -7.09 8.37 19.44
CA LEU A 125 -7.10 7.28 18.46
C LEU A 125 -7.03 5.89 19.12
N GLN A 126 -6.25 5.72 20.18
CA GLN A 126 -6.10 4.45 20.91
C GLN A 126 -7.36 4.11 21.73
N ALA A 127 -8.03 5.12 22.28
CA ALA A 127 -9.32 4.93 22.95
C ALA A 127 -10.43 4.52 21.96
N GLN A 128 -10.50 5.17 20.79
CA GLN A 128 -11.41 4.80 19.70
C GLN A 128 -11.13 3.38 19.18
N LEU A 129 -9.86 3.04 19.00
CA LEU A 129 -9.45 1.73 18.50
C LEU A 129 -9.76 0.57 19.47
N ARG A 130 -9.71 0.79 20.80
CA ARG A 130 -9.96 -0.24 21.82
C ARG A 130 -11.45 -0.61 21.97
N SER A 131 -12.37 0.32 21.70
CA SER A 131 -13.82 0.09 21.87
C SER A 131 -14.46 -0.71 20.72
N ILE A 132 -13.81 -0.80 19.57
CA ILE A 132 -14.40 -1.30 18.32
C ILE A 132 -14.26 -2.84 18.16
N SER A 133 -13.28 -3.45 18.82
CA SER A 133 -13.02 -4.91 18.76
C SER A 133 -14.10 -5.79 19.43
N LYS A 134 -15.10 -5.20 20.09
CA LYS A 134 -16.15 -5.92 20.84
C LYS A 134 -17.50 -6.03 20.10
N ARG A 135 -17.64 -5.43 18.92
CA ARG A 135 -18.90 -5.43 18.17
C ARG A 135 -19.13 -6.79 17.50
N PRO A 136 -20.38 -7.23 17.26
CA PRO A 136 -20.66 -8.48 16.57
C PRO A 136 -20.14 -8.46 15.13
N PRO A 137 -19.89 -9.65 14.52
CA PRO A 137 -19.60 -9.80 13.10
C PRO A 137 -20.44 -8.90 12.20
N ILE A 138 -19.82 -8.30 11.17
CA ILE A 138 -20.63 -7.65 10.12
C ILE A 138 -21.47 -8.72 9.41
N GLY A 139 -22.77 -8.48 9.32
CA GLY A 139 -23.74 -9.30 8.60
C GLY A 139 -24.32 -8.55 7.40
N GLY A 140 -25.31 -9.15 6.73
CA GLY A 140 -25.97 -8.58 5.55
C GLY A 140 -25.32 -9.08 4.25
N ARG A 141 -25.36 -8.28 3.19
CA ARG A 141 -24.71 -8.64 1.92
C ARG A 141 -23.22 -8.31 2.02
N LEU A 142 -22.37 -9.30 1.83
CA LEU A 142 -20.94 -9.20 2.08
C LEU A 142 -20.14 -9.44 0.79
N ILE A 143 -19.05 -8.70 0.65
CA ILE A 143 -18.05 -8.88 -0.39
C ILE A 143 -16.73 -9.23 0.28
N ASN A 144 -16.16 -10.37 -0.09
CA ASN A 144 -14.95 -10.92 0.51
C ASN A 144 -13.76 -10.79 -0.44
N ILE A 145 -12.73 -10.06 0.00
CA ILE A 145 -11.48 -9.83 -0.74
C ILE A 145 -10.30 -10.33 0.12
N LEU A 146 -9.53 -11.28 -0.39
CA LEU A 146 -8.37 -11.82 0.30
C LEU A 146 -7.09 -11.04 -0.04
N ILE A 147 -6.45 -10.44 0.95
CA ILE A 147 -5.13 -9.81 0.81
C ILE A 147 -4.05 -10.81 1.20
N ILE A 148 -3.10 -11.03 0.28
CA ILE A 148 -2.04 -12.04 0.40
C ILE A 148 -0.69 -11.34 0.32
N GLY A 149 0.07 -11.39 1.41
CA GLY A 149 1.49 -11.03 1.40
C GLY A 149 2.35 -12.26 1.14
N ILE A 150 3.13 -12.25 0.06
CA ILE A 150 4.04 -13.36 -0.26
C ILE A 150 5.44 -13.13 0.33
N ASP A 151 5.94 -14.17 1.01
CA ASP A 151 7.38 -14.25 1.33
C ASP A 151 8.07 -15.00 0.20
N SER A 152 8.49 -14.24 -0.83
CA SER A 152 9.34 -14.76 -1.89
C SER A 152 10.66 -14.03 -1.88
N ARG A 153 11.76 -14.77 -1.73
CA ARG A 153 13.10 -14.23 -1.92
C ARG A 153 13.26 -13.76 -3.38
N LEU A 154 14.15 -12.80 -3.62
CA LEU A 154 14.49 -12.35 -4.98
C LEU A 154 14.81 -13.56 -5.86
N SER A 155 14.16 -13.65 -7.03
CA SER A 155 14.26 -14.76 -8.00
C SER A 155 13.71 -16.12 -7.56
N ALA A 156 13.19 -16.26 -6.34
CA ALA A 156 12.57 -17.50 -5.89
C ALA A 156 11.27 -17.82 -6.64
N ARG A 157 11.07 -19.11 -6.91
CA ARG A 157 9.91 -19.66 -7.64
C ARG A 157 8.77 -20.01 -6.71
N ASP A 158 9.10 -20.53 -5.53
CA ASP A 158 8.12 -20.85 -4.51
C ASP A 158 7.85 -19.61 -3.66
N ALA A 159 6.58 -19.36 -3.39
CA ALA A 159 6.11 -18.26 -2.57
C ALA A 159 5.11 -18.82 -1.56
N ARG A 160 5.36 -18.58 -0.27
CA ARG A 160 4.38 -18.89 0.79
C ARG A 160 3.50 -17.68 1.05
N ALA A 161 2.25 -17.93 1.42
CA ALA A 161 1.36 -16.87 1.87
C ALA A 161 1.65 -16.58 3.35
N ASP A 162 2.43 -15.54 3.60
CA ASP A 162 3.03 -15.26 4.91
C ASP A 162 2.24 -14.22 5.71
N ALA A 163 1.44 -13.40 5.01
CA ALA A 163 0.44 -12.52 5.58
C ALA A 163 -0.91 -12.77 4.88
N LEU A 164 -1.96 -13.04 5.65
CA LEU A 164 -3.30 -13.35 5.15
C LEU A 164 -4.32 -12.49 5.88
N HIS A 165 -5.04 -11.66 5.13
CA HIS A 165 -6.09 -10.80 5.68
C HIS A 165 -7.33 -10.87 4.78
N LEU A 166 -8.44 -11.35 5.34
CA LEU A 166 -9.72 -11.30 4.67
C LEU A 166 -10.37 -9.94 4.95
N VAL A 167 -10.53 -9.14 3.90
CA VAL A 167 -11.26 -7.86 3.94
C VAL A 167 -12.69 -8.13 3.49
N THR A 168 -13.61 -8.05 4.44
CA THR A 168 -15.04 -8.20 4.18
C THR A 168 -15.68 -6.81 4.18
N VAL A 169 -16.35 -6.46 3.09
CA VAL A 169 -17.05 -5.18 2.95
C VAL A 169 -18.55 -5.44 2.91
N ASN A 170 -19.30 -4.74 3.76
CA ASN A 170 -20.75 -4.62 3.59
C ASN A 170 -21.01 -3.32 2.81
N PRO A 171 -21.36 -3.41 1.51
CA PRO A 171 -21.62 -2.22 0.71
C PRO A 171 -22.87 -1.48 1.17
N ASP A 172 -23.80 -2.11 1.89
CA ASP A 172 -25.08 -1.50 2.29
C ASP A 172 -24.96 -0.64 3.56
N SER A 173 -24.10 -1.05 4.50
CA SER A 173 -23.80 -0.31 5.73
C SER A 173 -22.48 0.47 5.69
N ALA A 174 -21.71 0.33 4.59
CA ALA A 174 -20.36 0.86 4.43
C ALA A 174 -19.40 0.50 5.58
N VAL A 175 -19.56 -0.68 6.17
CA VAL A 175 -18.62 -1.20 7.19
C VAL A 175 -17.65 -2.17 6.53
N VAL A 176 -16.37 -2.01 6.88
CA VAL A 176 -15.28 -2.91 6.47
C VAL A 176 -14.77 -3.68 7.68
N GLU A 177 -14.60 -4.99 7.55
CA GLU A 177 -14.02 -5.85 8.58
C GLU A 177 -12.77 -6.54 8.04
N ILE A 178 -11.65 -6.42 8.76
CA ILE A 178 -10.38 -7.04 8.41
C ILE A 178 -10.17 -8.21 9.37
N MET A 179 -10.35 -9.43 8.87
CA MET A 179 -10.05 -10.66 9.60
C MET A 179 -8.64 -11.13 9.25
N SER A 180 -7.77 -11.09 10.24
CA SER A 180 -6.36 -11.44 10.14
C SER A 180 -6.14 -12.91 10.47
N ILE A 181 -5.61 -13.69 9.52
CA ILE A 181 -5.41 -15.13 9.66
C ILE A 181 -3.91 -15.40 9.82
N PRO A 182 -3.43 -15.85 11.01
CA PRO A 182 -2.04 -16.24 11.20
C PRO A 182 -1.64 -17.32 10.20
N ARG A 183 -0.42 -17.23 9.67
CA ARG A 183 0.02 -18.12 8.58
C ARG A 183 0.11 -19.59 9.01
N ASP A 184 0.33 -19.81 10.31
CA ASP A 184 0.47 -21.12 10.94
C ASP A 184 -0.91 -21.68 11.38
N THR A 185 -2.02 -21.03 11.01
CA THR A 185 -3.38 -21.54 11.27
C THR A 185 -3.55 -22.91 10.62
N TYR A 186 -4.02 -23.88 11.40
CA TYR A 186 -4.28 -25.23 10.90
C TYR A 186 -5.26 -25.20 9.73
N SER A 187 -4.90 -25.90 8.67
CA SER A 187 -5.76 -26.13 7.51
C SER A 187 -5.44 -27.51 7.00
N ASP A 188 -6.43 -28.39 6.95
CA ASP A 188 -6.25 -29.70 6.35
C ASP A 188 -5.97 -29.55 4.84
N LEU A 189 -4.77 -29.99 4.44
CA LEU A 189 -4.27 -29.98 3.07
C LEU A 189 -4.02 -31.40 2.54
N GLY A 190 -4.45 -32.44 3.27
CA GLY A 190 -4.24 -33.84 2.92
C GLY A 190 -2.82 -34.35 3.18
N HIS A 191 -1.99 -33.62 3.93
CA HIS A 191 -0.70 -34.14 4.39
C HIS A 191 -0.87 -35.00 5.65
N PRO A 192 0.02 -35.96 5.93
CA PRO A 192 -0.01 -36.69 7.19
C PRO A 192 0.12 -35.76 8.40
N ASP A 193 -0.62 -36.04 9.47
CA ASP A 193 -0.61 -35.23 10.70
C ASP A 193 0.74 -35.24 11.44
N THR A 194 1.64 -36.14 11.07
CA THR A 194 3.04 -36.14 11.53
C THR A 194 3.86 -35.00 10.92
N THR A 195 3.33 -34.29 9.93
CA THR A 195 4.00 -33.20 9.24
C THR A 195 3.46 -31.84 9.67
N THR A 196 4.32 -30.80 9.67
CA THR A 196 3.89 -29.41 9.92
C THR A 196 3.32 -28.75 8.66
N PHE A 197 2.87 -29.52 7.67
CA PHE A 197 2.48 -29.00 6.36
C PHE A 197 1.01 -28.61 6.27
N ASN A 198 0.14 -29.10 7.16
CA ASN A 198 -1.28 -28.74 7.26
C ASN A 198 -1.50 -27.34 7.88
N ILE A 199 -0.87 -26.33 7.28
CA ILE A 199 -1.00 -24.91 7.65
C ILE A 199 -1.48 -24.09 6.46
N ILE A 200 -2.28 -23.05 6.72
CA ILE A 200 -2.90 -22.23 5.68
C ILE A 200 -1.89 -21.55 4.76
N ALA A 201 -0.68 -21.23 5.24
CA ALA A 201 0.39 -20.66 4.42
C ALA A 201 0.77 -21.54 3.21
N ASN A 202 0.65 -22.87 3.36
CA ASN A 202 0.97 -23.84 2.32
C ASN A 202 -0.20 -24.06 1.35
N ALA A 203 -1.39 -23.52 1.64
CA ALA A 203 -2.56 -23.61 0.77
C ALA A 203 -2.40 -22.83 -0.55
N LYS A 204 -1.39 -21.95 -0.63
CA LYS A 204 -1.13 -21.10 -1.79
C LYS A 204 -0.84 -21.92 -3.04
N THR A 205 -1.53 -21.57 -4.12
CA THR A 205 -1.32 -22.06 -5.49
C THR A 205 -1.07 -20.86 -6.41
N SER A 206 -0.68 -21.10 -7.67
CA SER A 206 -0.49 -20.01 -8.64
C SER A 206 -1.78 -19.22 -8.93
N ASP A 207 -2.94 -19.86 -8.80
CA ASP A 207 -4.26 -19.26 -9.03
C ASP A 207 -5.00 -18.88 -7.73
N ASN A 208 -4.39 -19.12 -6.57
CA ASN A 208 -4.94 -18.88 -5.23
C ASN A 208 -6.31 -19.54 -4.91
N LYS A 209 -6.88 -20.37 -5.80
CA LYS A 209 -8.23 -20.97 -5.60
C LYS A 209 -8.32 -21.83 -4.36
N ARG A 210 -7.30 -22.66 -4.11
CA ARG A 210 -7.22 -23.53 -2.92
C ARG A 210 -7.15 -22.71 -1.64
N LEU A 211 -6.32 -21.68 -1.63
CA LEU A 211 -6.17 -20.76 -0.51
C LEU A 211 -7.48 -20.00 -0.22
N MET A 212 -8.15 -19.46 -1.24
CA MET A 212 -9.43 -18.75 -1.10
C MET A 212 -10.52 -19.64 -0.50
N ARG A 213 -10.62 -20.90 -0.94
CA ARG A 213 -11.54 -21.89 -0.37
C ARG A 213 -11.25 -22.15 1.12
N LYS A 214 -9.98 -22.39 1.47
CA LYS A 214 -9.58 -22.64 2.87
C LYS A 214 -9.78 -21.42 3.77
N VAL A 215 -9.55 -20.22 3.26
CA VAL A 215 -9.88 -18.98 3.98
C VAL A 215 -11.39 -18.85 4.19
N ALA A 216 -12.21 -19.18 3.20
CA ALA A 216 -13.67 -19.16 3.33
C ALA A 216 -14.15 -20.13 4.43
N GLU A 217 -13.59 -21.34 4.48
CA GLU A 217 -13.85 -22.35 5.53
C GLU A 217 -13.50 -21.81 6.93
N ILE A 218 -12.33 -21.18 7.08
CA ILE A 218 -11.86 -20.62 8.36
C ILE A 218 -12.70 -19.42 8.79
N ALA A 219 -12.96 -18.48 7.88
CA ALA A 219 -13.62 -17.22 8.20
C ALA A 219 -15.12 -17.36 8.42
N ARG A 220 -15.75 -18.37 7.78
CA ARG A 220 -17.21 -18.59 7.77
C ARG A 220 -18.00 -17.34 7.39
N ARG A 221 -17.54 -16.61 6.36
CA ARG A 221 -18.17 -15.37 5.84
C ARG A 221 -18.72 -15.51 4.43
N GLY A 222 -18.97 -16.74 3.99
CA GLY A 222 -19.34 -17.03 2.61
C GLY A 222 -18.11 -17.16 1.68
N PRO A 223 -18.34 -17.23 0.37
CA PRO A 223 -17.27 -17.46 -0.60
C PRO A 223 -16.31 -16.26 -0.67
N VAL A 224 -15.04 -16.55 -0.92
CA VAL A 224 -14.01 -15.55 -1.22
C VAL A 224 -13.79 -15.57 -2.72
N ASN A 225 -14.19 -14.51 -3.41
CA ASN A 225 -14.17 -14.43 -4.88
C ASN A 225 -13.04 -13.55 -5.41
N TYR A 226 -12.49 -12.68 -4.57
CA TYR A 226 -11.46 -11.72 -4.94
C TYR A 226 -10.20 -11.91 -4.12
N TYR A 227 -9.06 -11.58 -4.73
CA TYR A 227 -7.80 -11.52 -4.01
C TYR A 227 -6.89 -10.42 -4.55
N ALA A 228 -6.00 -9.91 -3.70
CA ALA A 228 -4.87 -9.08 -4.09
C ALA A 228 -3.60 -9.64 -3.46
N GLU A 229 -2.66 -10.07 -4.30
CA GLU A 229 -1.36 -10.60 -3.91
C GLU A 229 -0.28 -9.53 -4.05
N VAL A 230 0.48 -9.34 -2.96
CA VAL A 230 1.51 -8.31 -2.80
C VAL A 230 2.83 -8.97 -2.41
N GLY A 231 3.87 -8.76 -3.20
CA GLY A 231 5.24 -9.15 -2.85
C GLY A 231 5.99 -8.10 -2.04
N PHE A 232 7.20 -8.44 -1.62
CA PHE A 232 8.02 -7.57 -0.78
C PHE A 232 8.37 -6.24 -1.47
N SER A 233 8.79 -6.29 -2.74
CA SER A 233 9.08 -5.09 -3.53
C SER A 233 7.81 -4.27 -3.74
N GLN A 234 6.68 -4.93 -4.00
CA GLN A 234 5.40 -4.25 -4.15
C GLN A 234 4.97 -3.52 -2.87
N ALA A 235 5.09 -4.19 -1.72
CA ALA A 235 4.76 -3.58 -0.44
C ALA A 235 5.59 -2.31 -0.17
N MET A 236 6.88 -2.30 -0.51
CA MET A 236 7.71 -1.09 -0.39
C MET A 236 7.24 0.02 -1.32
N GLY A 237 6.94 -0.29 -2.58
CA GLY A 237 6.40 0.68 -3.53
C GLY A 237 5.07 1.29 -3.03
N ILE A 238 4.15 0.45 -2.54
CA ILE A 238 2.88 0.92 -1.95
C ILE A 238 3.14 1.82 -0.74
N MET A 239 4.07 1.49 0.15
CA MET A 239 4.39 2.33 1.31
C MET A 239 4.94 3.70 0.89
N GLU A 240 5.78 3.77 -0.14
CA GLU A 240 6.20 5.05 -0.72
C GLU A 240 5.00 5.83 -1.27
N ILE A 241 4.09 5.17 -2.00
CA ILE A 241 2.81 5.73 -2.49
C ILE A 241 1.77 5.88 -1.37
N LEU A 242 2.11 5.66 -0.10
CA LEU A 242 1.25 6.05 1.03
C LEU A 242 1.88 7.19 1.83
N GLY A 243 3.09 7.62 1.47
CA GLY A 243 3.83 8.71 2.09
C GLY A 243 4.70 8.27 3.28
N TYR A 244 5.04 6.98 3.40
CA TYR A 244 5.96 6.52 4.44
C TYR A 244 7.41 6.92 4.11
N ARG A 245 8.07 7.61 5.05
CA ARG A 245 9.45 8.12 4.88
C ARG A 245 10.49 7.02 4.77
N ASP A 246 10.30 5.94 5.52
CA ASP A 246 11.18 4.77 5.53
C ASP A 246 10.35 3.49 5.31
N PRO A 247 10.04 3.17 4.03
CA PRO A 247 9.31 1.96 3.66
C PRO A 247 10.01 0.69 4.13
N VAL A 248 11.34 0.69 4.15
CA VAL A 248 12.14 -0.48 4.53
C VAL A 248 11.94 -0.77 6.02
N LYS A 249 12.12 0.23 6.91
CA LYS A 249 11.89 0.05 8.35
C LYS A 249 10.43 -0.23 8.67
N THR A 250 9.49 0.41 7.96
CA THR A 250 8.06 0.15 8.11
C THR A 250 7.75 -1.31 7.80
N LEU A 251 8.29 -1.86 6.71
CA LEU A 251 8.09 -3.25 6.34
C LEU A 251 8.84 -4.23 7.26
N GLN A 252 10.02 -3.87 7.76
CA GLN A 252 10.72 -4.64 8.80
C GLN A 252 9.89 -4.72 10.09
N PHE A 253 9.27 -3.62 10.51
CA PHE A 253 8.35 -3.59 11.63
C PHE A 253 7.17 -4.57 11.41
N LEU A 254 6.51 -4.51 10.25
CA LEU A 254 5.39 -5.41 9.91
C LEU A 254 5.77 -6.89 9.78
N ARG A 255 7.06 -7.19 9.59
CA ARG A 255 7.61 -8.56 9.55
C ARG A 255 8.09 -9.07 10.90
N THR A 256 8.24 -8.18 11.88
CA THR A 256 8.77 -8.54 13.20
C THR A 256 7.79 -9.47 13.92
N ARG A 257 8.31 -10.58 14.48
CA ARG A 257 7.54 -11.56 15.28
C ARG A 257 8.24 -12.01 16.55
N ARG A 258 9.56 -12.23 16.49
CA ARG A 258 10.33 -12.94 17.55
C ARG A 258 10.39 -12.16 18.86
N THR A 259 10.34 -10.84 18.80
CA THR A 259 10.38 -9.96 19.97
C THR A 259 9.01 -9.54 20.48
N LEU A 260 7.94 -9.90 19.76
CA LEU A 260 6.57 -9.47 20.08
C LEU A 260 5.91 -10.46 21.05
N PRO A 261 5.25 -9.95 22.11
CA PRO A 261 4.33 -10.79 22.90
C PRO A 261 3.26 -11.38 21.98
N GLY A 262 3.02 -12.69 22.06
CA GLY A 262 2.07 -13.38 21.15
C GLY A 262 2.63 -13.75 19.77
N GLY A 263 3.92 -13.48 19.50
CA GLY A 263 4.62 -14.00 18.32
C GLY A 263 3.96 -13.62 17.00
N ASP A 264 3.57 -14.64 16.22
CA ASP A 264 2.95 -14.45 14.90
C ASP A 264 1.59 -13.77 14.98
N ILE A 265 0.78 -14.10 15.99
CA ILE A 265 -0.56 -13.54 16.17
C ILE A 265 -0.48 -12.01 16.32
N GLN A 266 0.51 -11.51 17.07
CA GLN A 266 0.76 -10.08 17.21
C GLN A 266 1.31 -9.44 15.92
N ARG A 267 2.17 -10.15 15.18
CA ARG A 267 2.62 -9.69 13.86
C ARG A 267 1.44 -9.49 12.91
N THR A 268 0.55 -10.48 12.82
CA THR A 268 -0.64 -10.40 11.97
C THR A 268 -1.57 -9.29 12.44
N HIS A 269 -1.75 -9.11 13.76
CA HIS A 269 -2.52 -7.99 14.29
C HIS A 269 -1.93 -6.61 13.93
N ASN A 270 -0.61 -6.44 14.02
CA ASN A 270 0.06 -5.18 13.64
C ASN A 270 -0.17 -4.85 12.16
N GLN A 271 -0.17 -5.85 11.29
CA GLN A 271 -0.50 -5.68 9.88
C GLN A 271 -1.96 -5.22 9.70
N ALA A 272 -2.90 -5.80 10.45
CA ALA A 272 -4.30 -5.38 10.43
C ALA A 272 -4.49 -3.92 10.86
N VAL A 273 -3.81 -3.53 11.95
CA VAL A 273 -3.81 -2.15 12.47
C VAL A 273 -3.25 -1.19 11.42
N PHE A 274 -2.15 -1.55 10.77
CA PHE A 274 -1.56 -0.79 9.68
C PHE A 274 -2.54 -0.62 8.50
N MET A 275 -3.18 -1.70 8.06
CA MET A 275 -4.18 -1.67 6.99
C MET A 275 -5.36 -0.78 7.36
N ARG A 276 -5.90 -0.92 8.57
CA ARG A 276 -7.01 -0.10 9.06
C ARG A 276 -6.66 1.38 9.09
N GLN A 277 -5.48 1.73 9.61
CA GLN A 277 -5.05 3.12 9.67
C GLN A 277 -4.96 3.74 8.28
N ASN A 278 -4.36 3.04 7.32
CA ASN A 278 -4.27 3.50 5.95
C ASN A 278 -5.64 3.59 5.27
N LEU A 279 -6.50 2.58 5.46
CA LEU A 279 -7.85 2.60 4.92
C LEU A 279 -8.65 3.80 5.42
N ILE A 280 -8.53 4.17 6.70
CA ILE A 280 -9.25 5.34 7.24
C ILE A 280 -8.58 6.65 6.77
N SER A 281 -7.27 6.80 7.01
CA SER A 281 -6.59 8.09 6.81
C SER A 281 -6.35 8.43 5.33
N LYS A 282 -6.27 7.43 4.45
CA LYS A 282 -5.93 7.60 3.03
C LYS A 282 -7.13 7.38 2.11
N PHE A 283 -8.31 7.01 2.62
CA PHE A 283 -9.52 6.85 1.79
C PHE A 283 -9.79 8.05 0.87
N PRO A 284 -9.67 9.33 1.32
CA PRO A 284 -9.94 10.47 0.45
C PRO A 284 -8.99 10.60 -0.76
N LEU A 285 -7.85 9.90 -0.76
CA LEU A 285 -6.96 9.83 -1.91
C LEU A 285 -7.46 8.88 -2.99
N LEU A 286 -8.31 7.91 -2.62
CA LEU A 286 -8.87 6.91 -3.51
C LEU A 286 -10.12 7.40 -4.26
N THR A 287 -10.59 8.62 -3.98
CA THR A 287 -11.77 9.21 -4.62
C THR A 287 -11.41 10.14 -5.79
N GLY A 288 -12.34 10.29 -6.73
CA GLY A 288 -12.20 11.17 -7.89
C GLY A 288 -11.11 10.76 -8.88
N ALA A 289 -10.66 11.71 -9.70
CA ALA A 289 -9.69 11.45 -10.78
C ALA A 289 -8.34 10.93 -10.25
N THR A 290 -7.89 11.48 -9.12
CA THR A 290 -6.65 11.02 -8.47
C THR A 290 -6.78 9.56 -8.01
N GLY A 291 -7.92 9.23 -7.42
CA GLY A 291 -8.22 7.88 -6.94
C GLY A 291 -8.30 6.84 -8.02
N ASP A 292 -8.92 7.18 -9.14
CA ASP A 292 -8.99 6.36 -10.34
C ASP A 292 -7.61 6.00 -10.90
N MET A 293 -6.77 7.01 -11.04
CA MET A 293 -5.41 6.83 -11.50
C MET A 293 -4.57 5.97 -10.54
N ILE A 294 -4.66 6.24 -9.22
CA ILE A 294 -4.00 5.41 -8.20
C ILE A 294 -4.51 3.96 -8.27
N THR A 295 -5.81 3.76 -8.41
CA THR A 295 -6.44 2.43 -8.50
C THR A 295 -5.95 1.70 -9.75
N THR A 296 -5.96 2.36 -10.90
CA THR A 296 -5.49 1.81 -12.17
C THR A 296 -4.03 1.40 -12.08
N ALA A 297 -3.20 2.25 -11.50
CA ALA A 297 -1.78 1.97 -11.37
C ALA A 297 -1.51 0.86 -10.33
N ALA A 298 -2.26 0.82 -9.22
CA ALA A 298 -2.20 -0.26 -8.24
C ALA A 298 -2.59 -1.61 -8.85
N LEU A 299 -3.64 -1.67 -9.68
CA LEU A 299 -4.06 -2.92 -10.33
C LEU A 299 -3.02 -3.45 -11.32
N ASN A 300 -2.29 -2.57 -12.01
CA ASN A 300 -1.17 -2.97 -12.86
C ASN A 300 0.05 -3.46 -12.08
N PHE A 301 0.11 -3.12 -10.79
CA PHE A 301 1.23 -3.41 -9.91
C PHE A 301 1.03 -4.67 -9.06
N LEU A 302 -0.23 -5.01 -8.80
CA LEU A 302 -0.64 -6.14 -7.98
C LEU A 302 -0.95 -7.38 -8.84
N THR A 303 -0.77 -8.57 -8.24
CA THR A 303 -1.34 -9.79 -8.83
C THR A 303 -2.74 -9.97 -8.26
N THR A 304 -3.77 -9.80 -9.09
CA THR A 304 -5.16 -9.75 -8.63
C THR A 304 -6.14 -10.15 -9.72
N ASN A 305 -7.34 -10.55 -9.33
CA ASN A 305 -8.51 -10.70 -10.21
C ASN A 305 -9.53 -9.55 -10.05
N LEU A 306 -9.17 -8.49 -9.31
CA LEU A 306 -9.99 -7.29 -9.20
C LEU A 306 -9.93 -6.48 -10.50
N SER A 307 -11.08 -6.00 -10.96
CA SER A 307 -11.16 -5.06 -12.07
C SER A 307 -11.16 -3.61 -11.58
N ARG A 308 -10.72 -2.69 -12.45
CA ARG A 308 -10.76 -1.26 -12.18
C ARG A 308 -12.17 -0.80 -11.83
N ASP A 309 -13.15 -1.20 -12.63
CA ASP A 309 -14.54 -0.83 -12.44
C ASP A 309 -15.10 -1.35 -11.13
N PHE A 310 -14.76 -2.60 -10.74
CA PHE A 310 -15.14 -3.14 -9.45
C PHE A 310 -14.57 -2.33 -8.29
N CYS A 311 -13.26 -1.99 -8.34
CA CYS A 311 -12.62 -1.17 -7.31
C CYS A 311 -13.24 0.23 -7.20
N LEU A 312 -13.47 0.90 -8.33
CA LEU A 312 -14.08 2.22 -8.38
C LEU A 312 -15.53 2.20 -7.88
N GLY A 313 -16.32 1.20 -8.29
CA GLY A 313 -17.68 1.01 -7.81
C GLY A 313 -17.73 0.76 -6.30
N LEU A 314 -16.78 0.00 -5.75
CA LEU A 314 -16.67 -0.24 -4.30
C LEU A 314 -16.32 1.05 -3.55
N ILE A 315 -15.33 1.81 -4.03
CA ILE A 315 -14.93 3.09 -3.44
C ILE A 315 -16.10 4.08 -3.47
N TYR A 316 -16.77 4.23 -4.62
CA TYR A 316 -17.94 5.09 -4.77
C TYR A 316 -19.07 4.69 -3.82
N THR A 317 -19.37 3.39 -3.72
CA THR A 317 -20.41 2.86 -2.81
C THR A 317 -20.14 3.21 -1.34
N LEU A 318 -18.87 3.18 -0.93
CA LEU A 318 -18.44 3.55 0.43
C LEU A 318 -18.49 5.07 0.63
N GLN A 319 -18.01 5.84 -0.34
CA GLN A 319 -17.97 7.31 -0.31
C GLN A 319 -19.36 7.92 -0.19
N GLU A 320 -20.33 7.44 -0.98
CA GLU A 320 -21.74 7.91 -0.96
C GLU A 320 -22.40 7.74 0.41
N ARG A 321 -21.91 6.79 1.21
CA ARG A 321 -22.40 6.54 2.58
C ARG A 321 -21.57 7.22 3.66
N GLY A 322 -20.66 8.11 3.29
CA GLY A 322 -19.83 8.87 4.22
C GLY A 322 -18.71 8.05 4.87
N PHE A 323 -18.27 6.95 4.26
CA PHE A 323 -17.06 6.26 4.70
C PHE A 323 -15.82 7.17 4.62
N PRO A 324 -14.89 7.14 5.59
CA PRO A 324 -14.91 6.34 6.84
C PRO A 324 -15.58 7.05 8.03
N ASN A 325 -16.05 8.30 7.88
CA ASN A 325 -16.41 9.17 9.01
C ASN A 325 -17.86 9.01 9.52
N HIS A 326 -18.74 8.33 8.77
CA HIS A 326 -20.14 8.11 9.13
C HIS A 326 -20.35 7.34 10.44
N ARG A 327 -19.32 6.63 10.94
CA ARG A 327 -19.36 5.87 12.19
C ARG A 327 -17.95 5.64 12.74
N ASP A 328 -17.85 5.49 14.05
CA ASP A 328 -16.58 5.27 14.76
C ASP A 328 -15.93 3.92 14.43
N ASP A 329 -16.74 2.90 14.15
CA ASP A 329 -16.34 1.54 13.81
C ASP A 329 -16.44 1.20 12.32
N ALA A 330 -16.26 2.19 11.44
CA ALA A 330 -16.35 1.97 9.99
C ALA A 330 -15.37 0.90 9.51
N VAL A 331 -14.24 0.74 10.21
CA VAL A 331 -13.28 -0.34 9.99
C VAL A 331 -13.05 -1.14 11.27
N ARG A 332 -13.45 -2.41 11.25
CA ARG A 332 -13.33 -3.37 12.36
C ARG A 332 -12.16 -4.32 12.13
N LEU A 333 -11.51 -4.75 13.20
CA LEU A 333 -10.45 -5.76 13.18
C LEU A 333 -10.94 -7.04 13.85
N ARG A 334 -10.62 -8.20 13.28
CA ARG A 334 -10.92 -9.52 13.84
C ARG A 334 -9.77 -10.50 13.68
N MET A 335 -9.81 -11.53 14.51
CA MET A 335 -8.98 -12.74 14.41
C MET A 335 -9.89 -13.98 14.39
N PRO A 336 -9.45 -15.10 13.81
CA PRO A 336 -10.13 -16.39 13.95
C PRO A 336 -10.28 -16.83 15.41
N PRO A 337 -11.32 -17.62 15.74
CA PRO A 337 -11.51 -18.19 17.08
C PRO A 337 -10.28 -18.98 17.55
N GLY A 338 -9.98 -18.96 18.85
CA GLY A 338 -8.81 -19.65 19.43
C GLY A 338 -7.52 -18.83 19.46
N ASN A 339 -7.47 -17.68 18.78
CA ASN A 339 -6.33 -16.75 18.81
C ASN A 339 -6.53 -15.58 19.79
N ASN A 340 -7.36 -15.80 20.84
CA ASN A 340 -7.77 -14.80 21.82
C ASN A 340 -6.66 -14.49 22.84
N ILE A 341 -5.57 -13.90 22.36
CA ILE A 341 -4.50 -13.33 23.17
C ILE A 341 -4.77 -11.82 23.32
N ARG A 342 -4.39 -11.23 24.45
CA ARG A 342 -4.41 -9.77 24.60
C ARG A 342 -3.32 -9.16 23.71
N LEU A 343 -3.73 -8.55 22.60
CA LEU A 343 -2.84 -7.97 21.61
C LEU A 343 -2.50 -6.51 21.95
N LEU A 344 -1.24 -6.14 21.70
CA LEU A 344 -0.78 -4.77 21.76
C LEU A 344 -1.26 -4.00 20.54
N GLN A 345 -1.72 -2.78 20.77
CA GLN A 345 -2.06 -1.87 19.68
C GLN A 345 -0.82 -1.10 19.25
N MET A 346 -0.16 -1.59 18.20
CA MET A 346 1.07 -0.98 17.68
C MET A 346 0.76 -0.30 16.34
N VAL A 347 0.77 1.03 16.34
CA VAL A 347 0.60 1.85 15.14
C VAL A 347 1.96 1.99 14.45
N ALA A 348 2.00 2.00 13.12
CA ALA A 348 3.25 2.13 12.37
C ALA A 348 3.71 3.59 12.28
N ASP A 349 3.90 4.23 13.44
CA ASP A 349 4.51 5.56 13.56
C ASP A 349 6.03 5.43 13.75
N SER A 350 6.75 6.54 13.53
CA SER A 350 8.21 6.57 13.60
C SER A 350 8.77 6.09 14.94
N LEU A 351 8.11 6.41 16.06
CA LEU A 351 8.56 6.05 17.41
C LEU A 351 8.36 4.55 17.67
N THR A 352 7.18 4.03 17.36
CA THR A 352 6.82 2.62 17.52
C THR A 352 7.71 1.73 16.64
N ILE A 353 7.96 2.13 15.39
CA ILE A 353 8.87 1.44 14.47
C ILE A 353 10.28 1.43 15.08
N HIS A 354 10.82 2.60 15.44
CA HIS A 354 12.16 2.72 16.00
C HIS A 354 12.33 1.85 17.26
N ASN A 355 11.43 1.96 18.23
CA ASN A 355 11.49 1.20 19.48
C ASN A 355 11.39 -0.31 19.27
N THR A 356 10.58 -0.74 18.30
CA THR A 356 10.42 -2.16 17.98
C THR A 356 11.69 -2.72 17.33
N LEU A 357 12.25 -2.01 16.35
CA LEU A 357 13.46 -2.42 15.65
C LEU A 357 14.69 -2.40 16.59
N ALA A 358 14.84 -1.37 17.41
CA ALA A 358 15.90 -1.30 18.43
C ALA A 358 15.82 -2.45 19.46
N ARG A 359 14.62 -2.99 19.72
CA ARG A 359 14.45 -4.19 20.56
C ARG A 359 14.88 -5.46 19.84
N VAL A 360 14.61 -5.55 18.53
CA VAL A 360 15.05 -6.68 17.69
C VAL A 360 16.57 -6.70 17.64
N GLU A 361 17.18 -5.57 17.32
CA GLU A 361 18.62 -5.37 17.23
C GLU A 361 19.33 -5.76 18.55
N ARG A 362 18.83 -5.28 19.70
CA ARG A 362 19.38 -5.64 21.01
C ARG A 362 19.32 -7.13 21.34
N ARG A 363 18.33 -7.88 20.84
CA ARG A 363 18.18 -9.32 21.16
C ARG A 363 18.87 -10.24 20.17
N PHE A 364 18.94 -9.84 18.91
CA PHE A 364 19.35 -10.73 17.81
C PHE A 364 20.57 -10.20 17.04
N GLY A 365 21.14 -9.08 17.46
CA GLY A 365 22.20 -8.38 16.73
C GLY A 365 21.65 -7.50 15.61
N GLU A 366 22.50 -6.64 15.05
CA GLU A 366 22.20 -5.95 13.81
C GLU A 366 21.96 -7.02 12.73
N SER A 367 20.84 -6.94 12.02
CA SER A 367 20.69 -7.74 10.81
C SER A 367 21.79 -7.30 9.86
N ASP A 368 22.65 -8.21 9.41
CA ASP A 368 23.61 -7.97 8.32
C ASP A 368 22.93 -7.07 7.27
N GLY A 369 23.63 -5.99 6.91
CA GLY A 369 23.10 -4.90 6.10
C GLY A 369 22.27 -5.41 4.94
N ALA A 370 21.18 -4.69 4.62
CA ALA A 370 20.27 -5.05 3.55
C ALA A 370 21.08 -5.54 2.32
N PRO A 371 20.80 -6.75 1.79
CA PRO A 371 21.57 -7.29 0.68
C PRO A 371 21.71 -6.22 -0.40
N ASP A 372 22.90 -6.05 -1.00
CA ASP A 372 23.08 -5.08 -2.07
C ASP A 372 22.32 -5.56 -3.32
N VAL A 373 21.01 -5.24 -3.34
CA VAL A 373 20.07 -5.62 -4.38
C VAL A 373 20.48 -4.94 -5.69
N ALA A 374 21.02 -3.71 -5.63
CA ALA A 374 21.48 -3.00 -6.82
C ALA A 374 22.59 -3.76 -7.52
N SER A 375 23.63 -4.20 -6.78
CA SER A 375 24.70 -5.02 -7.35
C SER A 375 24.23 -6.39 -7.82
N TYR A 376 23.29 -7.02 -7.11
CA TYR A 376 22.68 -8.27 -7.58
C TYR A 376 21.98 -8.08 -8.93
N LEU A 377 21.13 -7.06 -9.06
CA LEU A 377 20.39 -6.77 -10.29
C LEU A 377 21.34 -6.39 -11.44
N ARG A 378 22.40 -5.63 -11.18
CA ARG A 378 23.46 -5.33 -12.16
C ARG A 378 24.16 -6.60 -12.66
N ARG A 379 24.49 -7.55 -11.77
CA ARG A 379 25.06 -8.85 -12.18
C ARG A 379 24.09 -9.66 -13.03
N VAL A 380 22.80 -9.63 -12.71
CA VAL A 380 21.77 -10.30 -13.51
C VAL A 380 21.69 -9.70 -14.91
N TYR A 381 21.71 -8.37 -15.02
CA TYR A 381 21.77 -7.66 -16.30
C TYR A 381 22.98 -8.12 -17.13
N THR A 382 24.19 -8.10 -16.57
CA THR A 382 25.41 -8.52 -17.30
C THR A 382 25.30 -9.96 -17.81
N ARG A 383 24.70 -10.86 -17.03
CA ARG A 383 24.47 -12.25 -17.45
C ARG A 383 23.40 -12.35 -18.55
N ALA A 384 22.33 -11.57 -18.46
CA ALA A 384 21.29 -11.55 -19.50
C ALA A 384 21.85 -11.02 -20.84
N MET A 385 22.73 -10.01 -20.80
CA MET A 385 23.41 -9.50 -21.99
C MET A 385 24.32 -10.52 -22.66
N LYS A 386 25.01 -11.36 -21.88
CA LYS A 386 25.79 -12.49 -22.43
C LYS A 386 24.92 -13.54 -23.12
N ASP A 387 23.65 -13.62 -22.73
CA ASP A 387 22.65 -14.51 -23.33
C ASP A 387 21.85 -13.81 -24.47
N SER A 388 22.30 -12.67 -25.00
CA SER A 388 21.57 -11.88 -26.02
C SER A 388 21.19 -12.68 -27.27
N ALA A 389 22.04 -13.60 -27.69
CA ALA A 389 21.77 -14.52 -28.81
C ALA A 389 20.76 -15.64 -28.48
N ARG A 390 20.28 -15.73 -27.23
CA ARG A 390 19.33 -16.75 -26.74
C ARG A 390 18.18 -16.09 -25.97
N PRO A 391 17.21 -15.47 -26.66
CA PRO A 391 16.11 -14.73 -26.03
C PRO A 391 15.33 -15.50 -24.95
N GLY A 392 15.14 -16.82 -25.13
CA GLY A 392 14.49 -17.67 -24.12
C GLY A 392 15.22 -17.72 -22.77
N ARG A 393 16.56 -17.68 -22.74
CA ARG A 393 17.35 -17.62 -21.50
C ARG A 393 17.24 -16.26 -20.82
N MET A 394 17.16 -15.19 -21.61
CA MET A 394 16.89 -13.84 -21.08
C MET A 394 15.53 -13.80 -20.39
N VAL A 395 14.47 -14.30 -21.04
CA VAL A 395 13.13 -14.39 -20.45
C VAL A 395 13.16 -15.20 -19.15
N TYR A 396 13.77 -16.40 -19.16
CA TYR A 396 13.88 -17.23 -17.96
C TYR A 396 14.50 -16.49 -16.77
N ARG A 397 15.54 -15.67 -17.04
CA ARG A 397 16.31 -14.96 -16.02
C ARG A 397 15.61 -13.68 -15.53
N LEU A 398 14.98 -12.94 -16.44
CA LEU A 398 14.46 -11.60 -16.17
C LEU A 398 12.97 -11.60 -15.78
N ARG A 399 12.18 -12.54 -16.30
CA ARG A 399 10.71 -12.56 -16.11
C ARG A 399 10.32 -12.46 -14.65
N ARG A 400 10.92 -13.29 -13.78
CA ARG A 400 10.56 -13.32 -12.36
C ARG A 400 10.92 -12.03 -11.63
N LEU A 401 12.06 -11.42 -11.96
CA LEU A 401 12.48 -10.16 -11.35
C LEU A 401 11.59 -9.00 -11.78
N ASN A 402 11.10 -9.03 -13.01
CA ASN A 402 10.13 -8.05 -13.51
C ASN A 402 8.76 -8.23 -12.83
N GLU A 403 8.24 -9.46 -12.74
CA GLU A 403 7.01 -9.77 -11.98
C GLU A 403 7.12 -9.36 -10.49
N GLN A 404 8.31 -9.48 -9.91
CA GLN A 404 8.59 -9.09 -8.53
C GLN A 404 8.90 -7.60 -8.37
N HIS A 405 8.93 -6.79 -9.43
CA HIS A 405 9.37 -5.39 -9.40
C HIS A 405 10.66 -5.19 -8.57
N ALA A 406 11.65 -6.06 -8.78
CA ALA A 406 12.78 -6.24 -7.87
C ALA A 406 13.62 -4.97 -7.60
N TRP A 407 13.60 -4.02 -8.53
CA TRP A 407 14.29 -2.73 -8.40
C TRP A 407 13.71 -1.86 -7.28
N LEU A 408 12.44 -2.02 -6.87
CA LEU A 408 11.86 -1.23 -5.77
C LEU A 408 12.54 -1.47 -4.41
N GLN A 409 13.35 -2.52 -4.29
CA GLN A 409 14.17 -2.74 -3.10
C GLN A 409 15.46 -1.90 -3.11
N VAL A 410 15.76 -1.18 -4.19
CA VAL A 410 16.89 -0.25 -4.30
C VAL A 410 16.46 1.11 -3.74
N GLN A 411 17.14 1.58 -2.69
CA GLN A 411 16.80 2.85 -2.02
C GLN A 411 17.11 4.07 -2.89
N ASP A 412 18.26 4.07 -3.57
CA ASP A 412 18.63 5.17 -4.46
C ASP A 412 17.72 5.21 -5.69
N ARG A 413 17.00 6.33 -5.85
CA ARG A 413 15.94 6.46 -6.87
C ARG A 413 16.49 6.52 -8.28
N HIS A 414 17.62 7.19 -8.49
CA HIS A 414 18.23 7.28 -9.80
C HIS A 414 18.74 5.91 -10.27
N ALA A 415 19.43 5.19 -9.39
CA ALA A 415 19.86 3.81 -9.65
C ALA A 415 18.66 2.89 -9.86
N ARG A 416 17.59 3.01 -9.06
CA ARG A 416 16.36 2.24 -9.20
C ARG A 416 15.75 2.38 -10.58
N SER A 417 15.50 3.61 -11.04
CA SER A 417 14.88 3.87 -12.35
C SER A 417 15.77 3.35 -13.49
N GLY A 418 17.07 3.60 -13.42
CA GLY A 418 18.02 3.08 -14.41
C GLY A 418 18.03 1.55 -14.48
N ILE A 419 18.01 0.86 -13.33
CA ILE A 419 17.97 -0.61 -13.27
C ILE A 419 16.65 -1.14 -13.83
N ARG A 420 15.51 -0.55 -13.43
CA ARG A 420 14.18 -0.92 -13.97
C ARG A 420 14.16 -0.85 -15.48
N ASP A 421 14.49 0.33 -16.02
CA ASP A 421 14.37 0.58 -17.46
C ASP A 421 15.25 -0.34 -18.27
N THR A 422 16.45 -0.63 -17.76
CA THR A 422 17.38 -1.56 -18.38
C THR A 422 16.84 -3.00 -18.36
N LEU A 423 16.41 -3.51 -17.20
CA LEU A 423 15.95 -4.91 -17.07
C LEU A 423 14.64 -5.15 -17.82
N SER A 424 13.67 -4.25 -17.68
CA SER A 424 12.39 -4.34 -18.38
C SER A 424 12.56 -4.14 -19.89
N GLY A 425 13.46 -3.26 -20.33
CA GLY A 425 13.78 -3.08 -21.75
C GLY A 425 14.39 -4.33 -22.37
N LEU A 426 15.31 -5.01 -21.67
CA LEU A 426 15.85 -6.29 -22.14
C LEU A 426 14.80 -7.40 -22.20
N LEU A 427 13.90 -7.45 -21.22
CA LEU A 427 12.82 -8.43 -21.21
C LEU A 427 11.81 -8.16 -22.34
N GLU A 428 11.47 -6.88 -22.57
CA GLU A 428 10.65 -6.46 -23.70
C GLU A 428 11.28 -6.90 -25.02
N TYR A 429 12.57 -6.60 -25.23
CA TYR A 429 13.33 -7.04 -26.40
C TYR A 429 13.27 -8.57 -26.57
N ALA A 430 13.59 -9.33 -25.52
CA ALA A 430 13.58 -10.79 -25.59
C ALA A 430 12.20 -11.38 -25.92
N TYR A 431 11.11 -10.76 -25.45
CA TYR A 431 9.76 -11.17 -25.84
C TYR A 431 9.44 -10.85 -27.31
N ARG A 432 9.89 -9.70 -27.83
CA ARG A 432 9.70 -9.34 -29.24
C ARG A 432 10.43 -10.32 -30.17
N GLU A 433 11.68 -10.66 -29.85
CA GLU A 433 12.46 -11.65 -30.60
C GLU A 433 11.82 -13.04 -30.62
N LEU A 434 11.06 -13.40 -29.58
CA LEU A 434 10.31 -14.66 -29.51
C LEU A 434 8.91 -14.58 -30.15
N GLY A 435 8.55 -13.48 -30.81
CA GLY A 435 7.21 -13.25 -31.37
C GLY A 435 6.12 -13.06 -30.32
N GLN A 436 6.47 -12.85 -29.04
CA GLN A 436 5.52 -12.70 -27.93
C GLN A 436 5.14 -11.22 -27.69
N SER A 437 4.67 -10.54 -28.74
CA SER A 437 4.39 -9.09 -28.73
C SER A 437 3.45 -8.66 -27.61
N GLY A 438 2.40 -9.44 -27.31
CA GLY A 438 1.48 -9.12 -26.21
C GLY A 438 2.16 -9.07 -24.83
N LYS A 439 3.14 -9.96 -24.58
CA LYS A 439 3.91 -9.93 -23.32
C LYS A 439 4.92 -8.80 -23.30
N ALA A 440 5.53 -8.49 -24.45
CA ALA A 440 6.41 -7.33 -24.57
C ALA A 440 5.66 -6.03 -24.25
N ASP A 441 4.46 -5.86 -24.81
CA ASP A 441 3.62 -4.69 -24.56
C ASP A 441 3.13 -4.63 -23.11
N ALA A 442 2.82 -5.77 -22.48
CA ALA A 442 2.50 -5.83 -21.05
C ALA A 442 3.67 -5.34 -20.18
N VAL A 443 4.91 -5.78 -20.46
CA VAL A 443 6.11 -5.30 -19.74
C VAL A 443 6.29 -3.79 -19.92
N ARG A 444 6.12 -3.29 -21.14
CA ARG A 444 6.21 -1.86 -21.46
C ARG A 444 5.16 -1.05 -20.72
N ASN A 445 3.92 -1.51 -20.70
CA ASN A 445 2.80 -0.83 -20.06
C ASN A 445 2.97 -0.81 -18.54
N ALA A 446 3.40 -1.92 -17.93
CA ALA A 446 3.72 -1.97 -16.50
C ALA A 446 4.84 -0.98 -16.12
N ARG A 447 5.91 -0.90 -16.93
CA ARG A 447 6.99 0.08 -16.73
C ARG A 447 6.49 1.53 -16.82
N LYS A 448 5.62 1.84 -17.78
CA LYS A 448 5.00 3.18 -17.91
C LYS A 448 4.10 3.51 -16.73
N ALA A 449 3.26 2.57 -16.29
CA ALA A 449 2.38 2.76 -15.14
C ALA A 449 3.19 3.04 -13.86
N GLU A 450 4.29 2.31 -13.65
CA GLU A 450 5.18 2.54 -12.51
C GLU A 450 5.88 3.90 -12.59
N GLN A 451 6.32 4.32 -13.78
CA GLN A 451 6.91 5.65 -13.97
C GLN A 451 5.91 6.76 -13.59
N LEU A 452 4.66 6.65 -14.02
CA LEU A 452 3.60 7.61 -13.67
C LEU A 452 3.38 7.69 -12.16
N LEU A 453 3.34 6.55 -11.47
CA LEU A 453 3.22 6.50 -10.00
C LEU A 453 4.37 7.23 -9.30
N ILE A 454 5.60 7.06 -9.79
CA ILE A 454 6.79 7.66 -9.20
C ILE A 454 6.87 9.17 -9.52
N GLU A 455 6.56 9.55 -10.76
CA GLU A 455 6.64 10.94 -11.23
C GLU A 455 5.59 11.84 -10.57
N GLN A 456 4.40 11.33 -10.30
CA GLN A 456 3.29 12.17 -9.86
C GLN A 456 3.40 12.72 -8.45
N ARG A 457 4.44 12.38 -7.66
CA ARG A 457 4.76 13.00 -6.36
C ARG A 457 3.55 13.25 -5.45
N ILE A 458 2.47 12.46 -5.54
CA ILE A 458 1.21 12.78 -4.85
C ILE A 458 1.37 12.76 -3.33
N LEU A 459 2.48 12.19 -2.83
CA LEU A 459 2.70 11.94 -1.41
C LEU A 459 4.09 12.30 -0.89
N HIS A 460 4.86 13.14 -1.60
CA HIS A 460 5.96 13.83 -0.94
C HIS A 460 5.42 14.98 -0.10
N GLN A 461 4.88 14.60 1.05
CA GLN A 461 4.86 15.44 2.24
C GLN A 461 6.31 15.63 2.68
N GLU A 462 6.99 16.63 2.15
CA GLU A 462 8.06 17.25 2.92
C GLU A 462 7.42 18.12 4.01
N PRO A 463 7.96 18.12 5.25
CA PRO A 463 7.47 18.97 6.32
C PRO A 463 7.51 20.46 5.97
#